data_AF-A0A7S0EVW2-F1
#
_entry.id   AF-A0A7S0EVW2-F1
#
_cell.length_a   1.000
_cell.length_b   1.000
_cell.length_c   1.000
_cell.angle_alpha   90.00
_cell.angle_beta   90.00
_cell.angle_gamma   90.00
#
_symmetry.space_group_name_H-M   'P 1'
#
loop_
_entity.id
_entity.type
_entity.pdbx_description
1 polymer ?
#
loop_
_entity_poly.entity_id
_entity_poly.type
_entity_poly.pdbx_seq_one_letter_code
_entity_poly.pdbx_strand_id
1 'polypeptide(L)'
;AKRLAAVQFISLPNLLLGRKLLPELLFGSCHREVIELEVSKMLFDEKQRARVVQGYREVMKIACPKAITYCTVDEGEGSKEQTPSMIAATSILELQGGIEKN
;
A
#
# COMPACT_ATOMS: atom_id res chain seq x y z
N ALA A 1 -28.24 10.13 23.36
CA ALA A 1 -28.20 9.97 21.88
C ALA A 1 -26.79 9.55 21.47
N LYS A 2 -26.63 8.37 20.86
CA LYS A 2 -25.33 7.86 20.40
C LYS A 2 -24.97 8.62 19.11
N ARG A 3 -24.01 9.55 19.15
CA ARG A 3 -23.47 10.18 17.94
C ARG A 3 -22.56 9.15 17.26
N LEU A 4 -23.07 8.44 16.26
CA LEU A 4 -22.19 7.82 15.28
C LEU A 4 -21.58 8.98 14.50
N ALA A 5 -20.32 9.31 14.77
CA ALA A 5 -19.58 10.17 13.86
C ALA A 5 -19.64 9.51 12.48
N ALA A 6 -20.14 10.23 11.47
CA ALA A 6 -20.10 9.74 10.11
C ALA A 6 -18.64 9.72 9.68
N VAL A 7 -17.98 8.57 9.85
CA VAL A 7 -16.58 8.42 9.47
C VAL A 7 -16.53 8.20 7.96
N GLN A 8 -15.95 9.16 7.24
CA GLN A 8 -15.88 9.12 5.77
C GLN A 8 -14.92 8.04 5.25
N PHE A 9 -13.90 7.69 6.03
CA PHE A 9 -12.86 6.72 5.70
C PHE A 9 -12.53 5.87 6.91
N ILE A 10 -12.24 4.58 6.71
CA ILE A 10 -11.85 3.67 7.80
C ILE A 10 -10.36 3.32 7.73
N SER A 11 -9.80 3.24 6.52
CA SER A 11 -8.41 2.89 6.34
C SER A 11 -7.49 4.06 6.71
N LEU A 12 -6.38 3.76 7.37
CA LEU A 12 -5.41 4.76 7.79
C LEU A 12 -4.89 5.62 6.61
N PRO A 13 -4.56 5.07 5.42
CA PRO A 13 -4.13 5.89 4.28
C PRO A 13 -5.17 6.93 3.87
N ASN A 14 -6.44 6.54 3.78
CA ASN A 14 -7.51 7.45 3.39
C ASN A 14 -7.79 8.52 4.47
N LEU A 15 -7.71 8.12 5.76
CA LEU A 15 -7.84 9.03 6.90
C LEU A 15 -6.73 10.09 6.91
N LEU A 16 -5.47 9.67 6.76
CA LEU A 16 -4.32 10.58 6.78
C LEU A 16 -4.33 11.57 5.62
N LEU A 17 -4.81 11.15 4.44
CA LEU A 17 -4.89 12.02 3.28
C LEU A 17 -6.18 12.84 3.20
N GLY A 18 -7.20 12.53 4.00
CA GLY A 18 -8.53 13.14 3.89
C GLY A 18 -9.21 12.92 2.53
N ARG A 19 -8.75 11.93 1.75
CA ARG A 19 -9.29 11.59 0.42
C ARG A 19 -9.19 10.09 0.18
N LYS A 20 -10.07 9.57 -0.68
CA LYS A 20 -10.06 8.16 -1.09
C LYS A 20 -8.83 7.84 -1.93
N LEU A 21 -7.80 7.27 -1.34
CA LEU A 21 -6.65 6.68 -2.05
C LEU A 21 -6.99 5.25 -2.48
N LEU A 22 -7.43 4.42 -1.53
CA LEU A 22 -7.76 3.01 -1.72
C LEU A 22 -9.28 2.77 -1.67
N PRO A 23 -9.79 1.77 -2.40
CA PRO A 23 -11.14 1.26 -2.18
C PRO A 23 -11.24 0.62 -0.79
N GLU A 24 -12.32 0.93 -0.07
CA GLU A 24 -12.66 0.30 1.21
C GLU A 24 -13.88 -0.58 0.96
N LEU A 25 -13.63 -1.86 0.66
CA LEU A 25 -14.68 -2.83 0.39
C LEU A 25 -15.19 -3.38 1.73
N LEU A 26 -16.30 -2.84 2.21
CA LEU A 26 -16.85 -3.15 3.52
C LEU A 26 -18.19 -3.87 3.39
N PHE A 27 -18.50 -4.72 4.37
CA PHE A 27 -19.79 -5.42 4.47
C PHE A 27 -20.16 -6.11 3.15
N GLY A 28 -21.34 -5.79 2.60
CA GLY A 28 -21.86 -6.38 1.37
C GLY A 28 -21.04 -6.08 0.11
N SER A 29 -20.08 -5.17 0.14
CA SER A 29 -19.17 -4.91 -1.00
C SER A 29 -17.87 -5.72 -0.93
N CYS A 30 -17.61 -6.44 0.17
CA CYS A 30 -16.43 -7.28 0.32
C CYS A 30 -16.70 -8.70 -0.20
N HIS A 31 -16.84 -8.84 -1.51
CA HIS A 31 -17.03 -10.13 -2.15
C HIS A 31 -16.11 -10.30 -3.36
N ARG A 32 -15.96 -11.56 -3.79
CA ARG A 32 -14.93 -12.01 -4.72
C ARG A 32 -14.83 -11.14 -5.97
N GLU A 33 -15.95 -10.92 -6.65
CA GLU A 33 -15.99 -10.23 -7.94
C GLU A 33 -15.51 -8.77 -7.82
N VAL A 34 -15.85 -8.10 -6.73
CA VAL A 34 -15.45 -6.70 -6.51
C VAL A 34 -14.00 -6.62 -6.06
N ILE A 35 -13.53 -7.58 -5.24
CA ILE A 35 -12.11 -7.68 -4.87
C ILE A 35 -11.26 -7.92 -6.12
N GLU A 36 -11.64 -8.88 -6.95
CA GLU A 36 -10.93 -9.23 -8.19
C GLU A 36 -10.86 -8.03 -9.14
N LEU A 37 -11.97 -7.32 -9.31
CA LEU A 37 -12.03 -6.11 -10.12
C LEU A 37 -11.08 -5.02 -9.59
N GLU A 38 -11.13 -4.70 -8.30
CA GLU A 38 -10.31 -3.63 -7.73
C GLU A 38 -8.83 -3.97 -7.66
N VAL A 39 -8.48 -5.23 -7.35
CA VAL A 39 -7.09 -5.69 -7.38
C VAL A 39 -6.56 -5.69 -8.82
N SER A 40 -7.35 -6.13 -9.79
CA SER A 40 -6.96 -6.11 -11.21
C SER A 40 -6.68 -4.69 -11.70
N LYS A 41 -7.48 -3.70 -11.29
CA LYS A 41 -7.18 -2.28 -11.58
C LYS A 41 -5.85 -1.87 -10.96
N MET A 42 -5.60 -2.19 -9.70
CA MET A 42 -4.32 -1.82 -9.06
C MET A 42 -3.10 -2.47 -9.69
N LEU A 43 -3.24 -3.71 -10.17
CA LEU A 43 -2.14 -4.45 -10.78
C LEU A 43 -1.89 -4.04 -12.24
N PHE A 44 -2.95 -3.85 -13.03
CA PHE A 44 -2.84 -3.75 -14.49
C PHE A 44 -3.15 -2.35 -15.06
N ASP A 45 -3.89 -1.50 -14.33
CA ASP A 45 -4.06 -0.08 -14.72
C ASP A 45 -2.88 0.73 -14.19
N GLU A 46 -1.98 1.12 -15.10
CA GLU A 46 -0.78 1.90 -14.77
C GLU A 46 -1.10 3.24 -14.14
N LYS A 47 -2.15 3.93 -14.59
CA LYS A 47 -2.54 5.23 -14.05
C LYS A 47 -3.04 5.08 -12.62
N GLN A 48 -3.86 4.06 -12.37
CA GLN A 48 -4.34 3.76 -11.02
C GLN A 48 -3.19 3.33 -10.09
N ARG A 49 -2.29 2.48 -10.58
CA ARG A 49 -1.10 2.05 -9.85
C ARG A 49 -0.20 3.23 -9.49
N ALA A 50 0.12 4.10 -10.45
CA ALA A 50 0.92 5.30 -10.22
C ALA A 50 0.28 6.24 -9.19
N ARG A 51 -1.05 6.44 -9.27
CA ARG A 51 -1.81 7.22 -8.28
C ARG A 51 -1.70 6.64 -6.88
N VAL A 52 -1.84 5.32 -6.73
CA VAL A 52 -1.74 4.64 -5.43
C VAL A 52 -0.32 4.75 -4.86
N VAL A 53 0.70 4.47 -5.67
CA VAL A 53 2.11 4.61 -5.26
C VAL A 53 2.42 6.02 -4.81
N GLN A 54 2.00 7.04 -5.57
CA GLN A 54 2.21 8.43 -5.21
C GLN A 54 1.48 8.81 -3.92
N GLY A 55 0.24 8.38 -3.74
CA GLY A 55 -0.49 8.64 -2.49
C GLY A 55 0.16 7.98 -1.29
N TYR A 56 0.76 6.79 -1.42
CA TYR A 56 1.52 6.19 -0.34
C TYR A 56 2.80 6.95 0.01
N ARG A 57 3.45 7.60 -0.96
CA ARG A 57 4.57 8.52 -0.67
C ARG A 57 4.10 9.71 0.17
N GLU A 58 2.92 10.25 -0.11
CA GLU A 58 2.31 11.31 0.70
C GLU A 58 1.99 10.80 2.12
N VAL A 59 1.40 9.61 2.25
CA VAL A 59 1.11 8.98 3.55
C VAL A 59 2.38 8.82 4.37
N MET A 60 3.49 8.37 3.78
CA MET A 60 4.75 8.20 4.49
C MET A 60 5.32 9.52 5.01
N LYS A 61 5.16 10.63 4.26
CA LYS A 61 5.57 11.97 4.74
C LYS A 61 4.78 12.40 5.98
N ILE A 62 3.51 12.01 6.08
CA ILE A 62 2.64 12.33 7.22
C ILE A 62 2.93 11.41 8.40
N ALA A 63 3.01 10.10 8.16
CA ALA A 63 3.14 9.09 9.21
C ALA A 63 4.56 9.01 9.79
N CYS A 64 5.57 9.29 8.97
CA CYS A 64 6.99 9.17 9.33
C CYS A 64 7.78 10.42 8.95
N PRO A 65 7.54 11.57 9.59
CA PRO A 65 8.13 12.86 9.21
C PRO A 65 9.66 12.92 9.30
N LYS A 66 10.31 11.96 10.00
CA LYS A 66 11.77 11.86 10.14
C LYS A 66 12.43 10.88 9.17
N ALA A 67 11.66 10.20 8.32
CA ALA A 67 12.13 9.07 7.53
C ALA A 67 12.09 9.38 6.02
N ILE A 68 12.60 10.54 5.61
CA ILE A 68 12.75 10.88 4.19
C ILE A 68 14.20 10.55 3.79
N THR A 69 14.50 9.26 3.68
CA THR A 69 15.75 8.77 3.05
C THR A 69 15.54 7.46 2.28
N TYR A 70 14.29 7.06 2.05
CA TYR A 70 14.01 5.92 1.18
C TYR A 70 13.02 6.33 0.10
N CYS A 71 13.37 5.95 -1.13
CA CYS A 71 12.60 6.07 -2.35
C CYS A 71 12.71 7.42 -3.09
N THR A 72 13.91 7.94 -3.32
CA THR A 72 14.19 8.50 -4.65
C THR A 72 14.46 7.33 -5.57
N VAL A 73 13.67 7.17 -6.63
CA VAL A 73 14.10 6.35 -7.77
C VAL A 73 15.12 7.21 -8.49
N ASP A 74 16.38 7.12 -8.08
CA ASP A 74 17.47 7.58 -8.94
C ASP A 74 17.68 6.51 -10.00
N GLU A 75 17.44 6.86 -11.26
CA GLU A 75 17.93 6.11 -12.42
C GLU A 75 19.45 6.32 -12.51
N GLY A 76 20.18 5.76 -11.56
CA GLY A 76 21.62 5.91 -11.42
C GLY A 76 22.24 4.64 -10.89
N GLU A 77 23.10 4.05 -11.72
CA GLU A 77 23.88 2.83 -11.53
C GLU A 77 24.25 2.46 -10.08
N GLY A 78 23.95 1.22 -9.69
CA GLY A 78 24.82 0.45 -8.81
C GLY A 78 24.60 0.56 -7.30
N SER A 79 23.39 0.31 -6.81
CA SER A 79 23.19 -0.13 -5.42
C SER A 79 22.10 -1.21 -5.37
N LYS A 80 22.26 -2.19 -4.48
CA LYS A 80 21.28 -3.25 -4.23
C LYS A 80 20.05 -2.66 -3.52
N GLU A 81 19.29 -1.83 -4.22
CA GLU A 81 18.10 -1.19 -3.67
C GLU A 81 16.87 -2.03 -3.99
N GLN A 82 16.42 -2.76 -2.97
CA GLN A 82 15.17 -3.49 -3.06
C GLN A 82 14.02 -2.50 -2.94
N THR A 83 13.17 -2.47 -3.96
CA THR A 83 11.90 -1.72 -3.92
C THR A 83 11.06 -2.19 -2.72
N PRO A 84 10.12 -1.38 -2.20
CA PRO A 84 9.25 -1.82 -1.10
C PRO A 84 8.52 -3.14 -1.37
N SER A 85 8.20 -3.43 -2.64
CA SER A 85 7.67 -4.72 -3.07
C SER A 85 8.69 -5.86 -3.00
N MET A 86 9.96 -5.60 -3.33
CA MET A 86 11.04 -6.57 -3.14
C MET A 86 11.37 -6.79 -1.66
N ILE A 87 11.37 -5.75 -0.82
CA ILE A 87 11.53 -5.92 0.64
C ILE A 87 10.42 -6.81 1.20
N ALA A 88 9.16 -6.53 0.84
CA ALA A 88 8.03 -7.36 1.26
C ALA A 88 8.14 -8.80 0.75
N ALA A 89 8.52 -8.99 -0.52
CA ALA A 89 8.71 -10.33 -1.09
C ALA A 89 9.86 -11.09 -0.42
N THR A 90 11.01 -10.43 -0.17
CA THR A 90 12.17 -11.03 0.48
C THR A 90 11.86 -11.39 1.94
N SER A 91 11.19 -10.52 2.69
CA SER A 91 10.76 -10.85 4.05
C SER A 91 9.79 -12.03 4.12
N ILE A 92 8.90 -12.20 3.13
CA ILE A 92 8.00 -13.36 3.05
C ILE A 92 8.80 -14.64 2.75
N LEU A 93 9.76 -14.59 1.83
CA LEU A 93 10.60 -15.73 1.48
C LEU A 93 11.51 -16.17 2.64
N GLU A 94 12.05 -15.23 3.42
CA GLU A 94 12.86 -15.52 4.60
C GLU A 94 12.05 -16.17 5.74
N LEU A 95 10.77 -15.80 5.88
CA LEU A 95 9.86 -16.44 6.84
C LEU A 95 9.45 -17.86 6.42
N GLN A 96 9.53 -18.18 5.13
CA GLN A 96 9.23 -19.53 4.59
C GLN A 96 10.48 -20.43 4.50
N GLY A 97 11.67 -19.85 4.38
CA GLY A 97 12.96 -20.56 4.33
C GLY A 97 13.50 -21.04 5.68
N GLY A 98 12.74 -20.87 6.77
CA GLY A 98 13.06 -21.43 8.09
C GLY A 98 12.78 -22.93 8.24
N ILE A 99 12.36 -23.61 7.17
CA ILE A 99 12.17 -25.07 7.14
C ILE A 99 13.17 -25.63 6.12
N GLU A 100 14.01 -26.54 6.61
CA GLU A 100 15.07 -27.30 5.91
C GLU A 100 16.43 -26.62 5.71
N LYS A 101 17.23 -26.67 6.78
CA LYS A 101 18.61 -27.15 6.66
C LYS A 101 18.79 -28.37 7.55
N ASN A 102 18.73 -29.56 6.95
CA ASN A 102 19.38 -30.77 7.44
C ASN A 102 20.07 -31.43 6.24
#